data_AF-Q49CA0-F1
#
_entry.id   AF-Q49CA0-F1
#
_cell.length_a   1.000
_cell.length_b   1.000
_cell.length_c   1.000
_cell.angle_alpha   90.00
_cell.angle_beta   90.00
_cell.angle_gamma   90.00
#
_symmetry.space_group_name_H-M   'P 1'
#
loop_
_entity.id
_entity.type
_entity.pdbx_description
1 polymer ?
#
loop_
_entity_poly.entity_id
_entity_poly.type
_entity_poly.pdbx_seq_one_letter_code
_entity_poly.pdbx_strand_id
1 'polypeptide(L)' 'TVPFLENANQFQNPFRRPVSTSIFLIGIAVSFWLGVGAILPIEKSLTLGLF' A
#
# COMPACT_ATOMS: atom_id res chain seq x y z
N THR A 1 14.51 6.47 3.66
CA THR A 1 14.59 6.76 2.21
C THR A 1 13.38 7.51 1.69
N VAL A 2 12.15 7.18 2.15
CA VAL A 2 10.92 7.92 1.81
C VAL A 2 11.04 9.46 1.90
N PRO A 3 11.55 10.07 2.99
CA PRO A 3 11.67 11.53 3.08
C PRO A 3 12.66 12.15 2.09
N PHE A 4 13.61 11.38 1.53
CA PHE A 4 14.51 11.87 0.48
C PHE A 4 13.83 11.87 -0.89
N LEU A 5 12.99 10.87 -1.17
CA LEU A 5 12.24 10.75 -2.43
C LEU A 5 11.04 11.69 -2.48
N GLU A 6 10.39 11.93 -1.34
CA GLU A 6 9.22 12.80 -1.27
C GLU A 6 9.57 14.28 -1.04
N ASN A 7 10.84 14.66 -0.85
CA ASN A 7 11.24 16.05 -0.61
C ASN A 7 10.98 16.99 -1.81
N ALA A 8 10.60 16.45 -2.98
CA ALA A 8 10.24 17.25 -4.16
C ALA A 8 9.05 18.21 -3.92
N ASN A 9 8.17 17.90 -2.96
CA ASN A 9 7.02 18.76 -2.61
C ASN A 9 7.03 19.12 -1.12
N GLN A 10 7.05 20.43 -0.80
CA GLN A 10 7.06 20.93 0.57
C GLN A 10 5.69 20.87 1.28
N PHE A 11 4.61 20.56 0.54
CA PHE A 11 3.28 20.43 1.13
C PHE A 11 3.24 19.24 2.09
N GLN A 12 2.84 19.50 3.34
CA GLN A 12 2.61 18.44 4.33
C GLN A 12 1.20 17.85 4.24
N ASN A 13 0.23 18.63 3.75
CA ASN A 13 -1.16 18.18 3.64
C ASN A 13 -1.30 17.04 2.61
N PRO A 14 -1.79 15.84 3.00
CA PRO A 14 -1.95 14.69 2.10
C PRO A 14 -2.84 15.00 0.89
N PHE A 15 -3.91 15.78 1.07
CA PHE A 15 -4.81 16.18 -0.03
C PHE A 15 -4.14 17.08 -1.09
N ARG A 16 -2.96 17.63 -0.79
CA ARG A 16 -2.14 18.40 -1.74
C ARG A 16 -1.00 17.56 -2.32
N ARG A 17 -0.89 16.28 -1.95
CA ARG A 17 0.08 15.30 -2.45
C ARG A 17 -0.64 14.06 -2.99
N PRO A 18 -1.48 14.20 -4.02
CA PRO A 18 -2.35 13.12 -4.49
C PRO A 18 -1.55 11.86 -4.87
N VAL A 19 -0.38 12.00 -5.50
CA VAL A 19 0.45 10.87 -5.92
C VAL A 19 1.01 10.07 -4.73
N SER A 20 1.59 10.74 -3.73
CA SER A 20 2.12 10.08 -2.52
C SER A 20 0.99 9.40 -1.75
N THR A 21 -0.17 10.05 -1.62
CA THR A 21 -1.33 9.46 -0.96
C THR A 21 -1.89 8.25 -1.72
N SER A 22 -1.96 8.27 -3.06
CA SER A 22 -2.41 7.11 -3.84
C SER A 22 -1.48 5.91 -3.69
N ILE A 23 -0.16 6.10 -3.76
CA ILE A 23 0.83 5.04 -3.56
C ILE A 23 0.72 4.47 -2.14
N PHE A 24 0.56 5.34 -1.15
CA PHE A 24 0.35 4.94 0.24
C PHE A 24 -0.91 4.08 0.42
N LEU A 25 -2.05 4.48 -0.16
CA LEU A 25 -3.30 3.73 -0.07
C LEU A 25 -3.20 2.35 -0.76
N ILE A 26 -2.55 2.28 -1.92
CA ILE A 26 -2.28 1.01 -2.60
C ILE A 26 -1.38 0.13 -1.73
N GLY A 27 -0.33 0.72 -1.14
CA GLY A 27 0.56 0.02 -0.22
C GLY A 27 -0.18 -0.58 0.97
N ILE A 28 -1.09 0.17 1.59
CA ILE A 28 -1.95 -0.33 2.68
C ILE A 28 -2.78 -1.53 2.20
N ALA A 29 -3.46 -1.41 1.05
CA ALA A 29 -4.29 -2.47 0.53
C ALA A 29 -3.49 -3.76 0.29
N VAL A 30 -2.31 -3.65 -0.34
CA VAL A 30 -1.42 -4.79 -0.61
C VAL A 30 -0.86 -5.39 0.68
N SER A 31 -0.44 -4.57 1.65
CA SER A 31 0.04 -5.06 2.95
C SER A 31 -1.03 -5.85 3.71
N PHE A 32 -2.28 -5.37 3.71
CA PHE A 32 -3.39 -6.11 4.30
C PHE A 32 -3.71 -7.39 3.53
N TRP A 33 -3.73 -7.33 2.19
CA TRP A 33 -3.99 -8.49 1.33
C TRP A 33 -2.98 -9.62 1.57
N LEU A 34 -1.68 -9.29 1.58
CA LEU A 34 -0.61 -10.24 1.84
C LEU A 34 -0.57 -10.70 3.31
N GLY A 35 -0.89 -9.80 4.25
CA GLY A 35 -0.97 -10.14 5.67
C GLY A 35 -2.05 -11.18 5.97
N VAL A 36 -3.23 -11.04 5.37
CA VAL A 36 -4.30 -12.05 5.46
C VAL A 36 -3.93 -13.31 4.68
N GLY A 37 -3.35 -13.15 3.48
CA GLY A 37 -2.85 -14.26 2.66
C GLY A 37 -1.82 -15.15 3.37
N ALA A 38 -1.06 -14.61 4.32
CA ALA A 38 -0.04 -15.36 5.07
C ALA A 38 -0.62 -16.41 6.05
N ILE A 39 -1.90 -16.30 6.43
CA ILE A 39 -2.57 -17.23 7.36
C ILE A 39 -3.33 -18.33 6.57
N LEU A 40 -3.50 -18.14 5.26
CA LEU A 40 -4.19 -19.07 4.38
C LEU A 40 -3.24 -20.08 3.74
N PRO A 41 -3.73 -21.24 3.26
CA PRO A 41 -2.94 -22.18 2.49
C PRO A 41 -2.36 -21.53 1.22
N ILE A 42 -1.17 -21.97 0.79
CA ILE A 42 -0.41 -21.34 -0.30
C ILE A 42 -1.19 -21.24 -1.62
N GLU A 43 -2.09 -22.19 -1.89
CA GLU A 43 -2.92 -22.20 -3.10
C GLU A 43 -4.00 -21.11 -3.11
N LYS A 44 -4.36 -20.59 -1.93
CA LYS A 44 -5.41 -19.58 -1.73
C LYS A 44 -4.87 -18.25 -1.23
N SER A 45 -3.57 -18.14 -0.94
CA SER A 45 -2.97 -16.95 -0.35
C SER A 45 -3.06 -15.71 -1.25
N LEU A 46 -3.01 -15.89 -2.57
CA LEU A 46 -3.06 -14.77 -3.53
C LEU A 46 -4.49 -14.36 -3.89
N THR A 47 -5.43 -15.31 -3.96
CA THR A 47 -6.83 -15.02 -4.30
C THR A 47 -7.71 -14.79 -3.06
N LEU A 48 -7.16 -15.04 -1.87
CA LEU A 48 -7.88 -15.12 -0.59
C LEU A 48 -9.09 -16.08 -0.63
N GLY A 49 -9.14 -17.00 -1.61
CA GLY A 49 -10.28 -17.87 -1.86
C GLY A 49 -11.54 -17.15 -2.40
N LEU A 50 -11.41 -15.90 -2.87
CA LEU A 50 -12.51 -15.09 -3.42
C LEU A 50 -12.67 -15.25 -4.94
N PHE A 51 -11.60 -15.68 -5.62
CA PHE A 51 -11.53 -15.86 -7.07
C PHE A 51 -10.82 -17.18 -7.40
#